data_AF-A0A954C2E1-F1
#
_entry.id   AF-A0A954C2E1-F1
#
_cell.length_a   1.000
_cell.length_b   1.000
_cell.length_c   1.000
_cell.angle_alpha   90.00
_cell.angle_beta   90.00
_cell.angle_gamma   90.00
#
_symmetry.space_group_name_H-M   'P 1'
#
loop_
_entity.id
_entity.type
_entity.pdbx_description
1 polymer ?
#
loop_
_entity_poly.entity_id
_entity_poly.type
_entity_poly.pdbx_seq_one_letter_code
_entity_poly.pdbx_strand_id
1 'polypeptide(L)'
;MINGVDEAELEALLEGVAQALPGVRGPFLDNVLILCLRRYEPLASARDQAEDEEGLPPVAELPGGRAECVEFLCDCAGDAMASPFFEELRKCFEDNDSQAFEGMMKTLDSQLRLRGIFYRHGLDPENEYPGIWGRVWEAIPKWDGRNFRAYVARIARNYCLDEIARKKRNPTSIDEMDPTENRPQGQTSQSVSRRDAIALVAEVLADLEESGRIKSIDFVIFALVCQGRPVAEIVETLNTAPAFDSVRAALEFMRAKRCKAEHAVALGAALDGLTASELATVCDLSPAAAEGVVAACAGLGDEDLELARLIGRVGMTTADLSRARSLTSNAINLCLNRIRLKLWMAMVDRAYEAVRARGRIDEVDLAIVDHRCTVTTNHGCRMYKDATCKREADPAEIARLGGLDLQPSAVKRRMDDLRLKIVEEGLGMVYPDYNACLTERKPQRASK
;
A
#
# COMPACT_ATOMS: atom_id res chain seq x y z
N MET A 1 -8.50 -39.38 -11.24
CA MET A 1 -7.04 -39.29 -10.99
C MET A 1 -6.61 -37.84 -11.01
N ILE A 2 -6.25 -37.29 -9.85
CA ILE A 2 -5.57 -35.99 -9.76
C ILE A 2 -4.08 -36.32 -9.78
N ASN A 3 -3.41 -36.05 -10.89
CA ASN A 3 -1.94 -36.00 -11.05
C ASN A 3 -1.16 -36.89 -10.05
N GLY A 4 -1.36 -38.21 -10.11
CA GLY A 4 -0.54 -39.21 -9.39
C GLY A 4 -0.95 -39.63 -7.97
N VAL A 5 -2.05 -39.13 -7.41
CA VAL A 5 -2.66 -39.74 -6.19
C VAL A 5 -3.78 -40.68 -6.62
N ASP A 6 -3.73 -41.93 -6.17
CA ASP A 6 -4.77 -42.92 -6.46
C ASP A 6 -6.08 -42.62 -5.70
N GLU A 7 -7.18 -43.21 -6.16
CA GLU A 7 -8.52 -42.94 -5.62
C GLU A 7 -8.68 -43.45 -4.17
N ALA A 8 -8.01 -44.54 -3.81
CA ALA A 8 -8.09 -45.10 -2.47
C ALA A 8 -7.31 -44.26 -1.45
N GLU A 9 -6.15 -43.73 -1.84
CA GLU A 9 -5.37 -42.82 -1.01
C GLU A 9 -6.07 -41.47 -0.86
N LEU A 10 -6.68 -40.95 -1.92
CA LEU A 10 -7.49 -39.74 -1.83
C LEU A 10 -8.66 -39.91 -0.86
N GLU A 11 -9.42 -41.00 -0.95
CA GLU A 11 -10.53 -41.26 -0.03
C GLU A 11 -10.03 -41.39 1.42
N ALA A 12 -8.90 -42.08 1.65
CA ALA A 12 -8.30 -42.19 2.98
C ALA A 12 -7.91 -40.82 3.57
N LEU A 13 -7.39 -39.89 2.76
CA LEU A 13 -7.10 -38.52 3.19
C LEU A 13 -8.38 -37.75 3.52
N LEU A 14 -9.41 -37.85 2.68
CA LEU A 14 -10.71 -37.18 2.91
C LEU A 14 -11.44 -37.74 4.15
N GLU A 15 -11.37 -39.05 4.39
CA GLU A 15 -11.85 -39.68 5.62
C GLU A 15 -11.07 -39.18 6.85
N GLY A 16 -9.76 -39.05 6.75
CA GLY A 16 -8.92 -38.47 7.80
C GLY A 16 -9.35 -37.05 8.17
N VAL A 17 -9.59 -36.20 7.17
CA VAL A 17 -10.11 -34.84 7.39
C VAL A 17 -11.50 -34.87 8.02
N ALA A 18 -12.39 -35.77 7.58
CA ALA A 18 -13.75 -35.90 8.13
C ALA A 18 -13.75 -36.34 9.59
N GLN A 19 -12.79 -37.18 10.00
CA GLN A 19 -12.62 -37.61 11.38
C GLN A 19 -12.09 -36.47 12.26
N ALA A 20 -11.14 -35.69 11.75
CA ALA A 20 -10.57 -34.55 12.47
C ALA A 20 -11.53 -33.36 12.55
N LEU A 21 -12.34 -33.12 11.50
CA LEU A 21 -13.31 -32.05 11.40
C LEU A 21 -14.70 -32.61 11.01
N PRO A 22 -15.55 -32.95 12.01
CA PRO A 22 -16.89 -33.46 11.75
C PRO A 22 -17.74 -32.48 10.95
N GLY A 23 -18.38 -32.97 9.87
CA GLY A 23 -19.25 -32.15 9.01
C GLY A 23 -18.55 -31.50 7.81
N VAL A 24 -17.27 -31.78 7.59
CA VAL A 24 -16.47 -31.21 6.48
C VAL A 24 -16.59 -32.01 5.17
N ARG A 25 -17.32 -33.14 5.15
CA ARG A 25 -17.58 -33.89 3.91
C ARG A 25 -18.74 -33.27 3.13
N GLY A 26 -18.54 -33.14 1.84
CA GLY A 26 -19.56 -32.71 0.89
C GLY A 26 -18.97 -32.51 -0.50
N PRO A 27 -19.76 -32.62 -1.58
CA PRO A 27 -19.26 -32.49 -2.94
C PRO A 27 -18.43 -31.22 -3.18
N PHE A 28 -18.84 -30.10 -2.58
CA PHE A 28 -18.10 -28.84 -2.68
C PHE A 28 -16.76 -28.85 -1.94
N LEU A 29 -16.76 -29.24 -0.66
CA LEU A 29 -15.57 -29.26 0.19
C LEU A 29 -14.57 -30.32 -0.26
N ASP A 30 -15.04 -31.50 -0.67
CA ASP A 30 -14.19 -32.56 -1.22
C ASP A 30 -13.46 -32.05 -2.48
N ASN A 31 -14.15 -31.30 -3.36
CA ASN A 31 -13.54 -30.65 -4.51
C ASN A 31 -12.51 -29.56 -4.12
N VAL A 32 -12.80 -28.75 -3.10
CA VAL A 32 -11.84 -27.75 -2.59
C VAL A 32 -10.60 -28.45 -2.03
N LEU A 33 -10.76 -29.50 -1.22
CA LEU A 33 -9.66 -30.26 -0.63
C LEU A 33 -8.78 -30.94 -1.69
N ILE A 34 -9.40 -31.49 -2.72
CA ILE A 34 -8.70 -32.02 -3.92
C ILE A 34 -7.82 -30.95 -4.56
N LEU A 35 -8.30 -29.72 -4.68
CA LEU A 35 -7.53 -28.60 -5.25
C LEU A 35 -6.42 -28.13 -4.30
N CYS A 36 -6.68 -28.13 -2.98
CA CYS A 36 -5.69 -27.81 -1.96
C CYS A 36 -4.51 -28.78 -1.96
N LEU A 37 -4.78 -30.08 -2.17
CA LEU A 37 -3.76 -31.14 -2.20
C LEU A 37 -2.66 -30.86 -3.23
N ARG A 38 -2.99 -30.18 -4.34
CA ARG A 38 -2.00 -29.78 -5.37
C ARG A 38 -0.92 -28.80 -4.87
N ARG A 39 -1.13 -28.22 -3.69
CA ARG A 39 -0.26 -27.23 -3.04
C ARG A 39 0.42 -27.79 -1.79
N TYR A 40 0.17 -29.05 -1.44
CA TYR A 40 0.88 -29.69 -0.35
C TYR A 40 2.34 -29.85 -0.78
N GLU A 41 3.25 -29.14 -0.11
CA GLU A 41 4.63 -28.93 -0.57
C GLU A 41 5.40 -30.24 -0.82
N PRO A 42 5.31 -31.27 0.05
CA PRO A 42 5.97 -32.55 -0.20
C PRO A 42 5.49 -33.24 -1.49
N LEU A 43 4.18 -33.17 -1.77
CA LEU A 43 3.60 -33.76 -2.98
C LEU A 43 3.91 -32.91 -4.22
N ALA A 44 3.92 -31.58 -4.10
CA ALA A 44 4.32 -30.68 -5.17
C ALA A 44 5.80 -30.88 -5.55
N SER A 45 6.68 -31.00 -4.54
CA SER A 45 8.11 -31.25 -4.72
C SER A 45 8.38 -32.62 -5.35
N ALA A 46 7.68 -33.66 -4.91
CA ALA A 46 7.78 -34.99 -5.52
C ALA A 46 7.34 -34.96 -6.99
N ARG A 47 6.32 -34.17 -7.33
CA ARG A 47 5.85 -34.02 -8.72
C ARG A 47 6.84 -33.28 -9.59
N ASP A 48 7.52 -32.28 -9.06
CA ASP A 48 8.51 -31.50 -9.80
C ASP A 48 9.83 -32.28 -9.98
N GLN A 49 10.09 -33.29 -9.14
CA GLN A 49 11.25 -34.19 -9.21
C GLN A 49 11.02 -35.47 -10.02
N ALA A 50 9.76 -35.86 -10.22
CA ALA A 50 9.41 -37.01 -11.05
C ALA A 50 9.67 -36.67 -12.53
N GLU A 51 10.81 -37.12 -13.06
CA GLU A 51 11.08 -37.09 -14.50
C GLU A 51 10.26 -38.20 -15.20
N ASP A 52 9.14 -37.78 -15.81
CA ASP A 52 8.24 -38.41 -16.81
C ASP A 52 7.86 -39.92 -16.77
N GLU A 53 8.50 -40.82 -16.02
CA GLU A 53 8.15 -42.27 -16.04
C GLU A 53 8.14 -42.98 -14.67
N GLU A 54 8.73 -42.42 -13.61
CA GLU A 54 8.55 -42.95 -12.25
C GLU A 54 7.34 -42.28 -11.60
N GLY A 55 6.28 -43.08 -11.38
CA GLY A 55 5.05 -42.59 -10.75
C GLY A 55 5.31 -41.93 -9.40
N LEU A 56 4.42 -41.01 -9.02
CA LEU A 56 4.52 -40.30 -7.74
C LEU A 56 4.51 -41.30 -6.57
N PRO A 57 5.39 -41.14 -5.56
CA PRO A 57 5.35 -41.96 -4.37
C PRO A 57 4.01 -41.73 -3.61
N PRO A 58 3.47 -42.76 -2.94
CA PRO A 58 2.28 -42.61 -2.10
C PRO A 58 2.46 -41.52 -1.05
N VAL A 59 1.38 -40.82 -0.70
CA VAL A 59 1.42 -39.74 0.30
C VAL A 59 1.92 -40.23 1.66
N ALA A 60 1.70 -41.51 1.99
CA ALA A 60 2.26 -42.13 3.19
C ALA A 60 3.80 -42.17 3.23
N GLU A 61 4.47 -42.15 2.08
CA GLU A 61 5.93 -42.24 1.95
C GLU A 61 6.61 -40.87 1.83
N LEU A 62 5.82 -39.80 1.67
CA LEU A 62 6.32 -38.43 1.65
C LEU A 62 6.75 -37.97 3.05
N PRO A 63 7.67 -36.98 3.16
CA PRO A 63 7.95 -36.31 4.43
C PRO A 63 6.66 -35.86 5.13
N GLY A 64 6.48 -36.26 6.41
CA GLY A 64 5.27 -36.00 7.18
C GLY A 64 4.16 -37.05 7.06
N GLY A 65 4.18 -37.83 5.97
CA GLY A 65 3.22 -38.88 5.68
C GLY A 65 1.77 -38.39 5.60
N ARG A 66 0.83 -39.33 5.76
CA ARG A 66 -0.61 -39.03 5.69
C ARG A 66 -1.09 -38.10 6.80
N ALA A 67 -0.51 -38.19 7.99
CA ALA A 67 -0.95 -37.39 9.14
C ALA A 67 -0.75 -35.89 8.90
N GLU A 68 0.44 -35.48 8.44
CA GLU A 68 0.74 -34.08 8.13
C GLU A 68 -0.05 -33.58 6.92
N CYS A 69 -0.27 -34.45 5.91
CA CYS A 69 -1.14 -34.10 4.79
C CYS A 69 -2.59 -33.87 5.23
N VAL A 70 -3.13 -34.69 6.14
CA VAL A 70 -4.48 -34.50 6.69
C VAL A 70 -4.56 -33.22 7.50
N GLU A 71 -3.56 -32.91 8.34
CA GLU A 71 -3.48 -31.65 9.09
C GLU A 71 -3.50 -30.43 8.15
N PHE A 72 -2.67 -30.44 7.10
CA PHE A 72 -2.69 -29.39 6.08
C PHE A 72 -4.05 -29.23 5.40
N LEU A 73 -4.73 -30.34 5.10
CA LEU A 73 -6.06 -30.31 4.48
C LEU A 73 -7.13 -29.80 5.47
N CYS A 74 -7.02 -30.12 6.76
CA CYS A 74 -7.87 -29.56 7.82
C CYS A 74 -7.72 -28.04 7.92
N ASP A 75 -6.49 -27.52 7.89
CA ASP A 75 -6.23 -26.07 7.88
C ASP A 75 -6.85 -25.42 6.64
N CYS A 76 -6.65 -26.02 5.47
CA CYS A 76 -7.24 -25.54 4.22
C CYS A 76 -8.78 -25.53 4.25
N ALA A 77 -9.41 -26.56 4.84
CA ALA A 77 -10.85 -26.60 5.02
C ALA A 77 -11.32 -25.49 5.97
N GLY A 78 -10.62 -25.29 7.08
CA GLY A 78 -10.88 -24.22 8.05
C GLY A 78 -10.85 -22.83 7.38
N ASP A 79 -9.80 -22.56 6.62
CA ASP A 79 -9.65 -21.30 5.86
C ASP A 79 -10.76 -21.10 4.82
N ALA A 80 -11.12 -22.17 4.10
CA ALA A 80 -12.19 -22.12 3.10
C ALA A 80 -13.55 -21.83 3.76
N MET A 81 -13.87 -22.53 4.86
CA MET A 81 -15.11 -22.36 5.62
C MET A 81 -15.19 -21.00 6.33
N ALA A 82 -14.06 -20.43 6.71
CA ALA A 82 -13.98 -19.08 7.27
C ALA A 82 -14.20 -17.97 6.22
N SER A 83 -14.20 -18.30 4.93
CA SER A 83 -14.48 -17.34 3.87
C SER A 83 -15.88 -16.76 4.03
N PRO A 84 -16.06 -15.42 3.94
CA PRO A 84 -17.38 -14.79 4.01
C PRO A 84 -18.26 -15.09 2.79
N PHE A 85 -17.74 -15.84 1.81
CA PHE A 85 -18.46 -16.27 0.61
C PHE A 85 -18.72 -17.79 0.60
N PHE A 86 -18.35 -18.51 1.66
CA PHE A 86 -18.33 -19.97 1.64
C PHE A 86 -19.70 -20.58 1.35
N GLU A 87 -20.76 -20.12 2.05
CA GLU A 87 -22.11 -20.66 1.86
C GLU A 87 -22.69 -20.32 0.49
N GLU A 88 -22.44 -19.11 -0.03
CA GLU A 88 -22.86 -18.73 -1.37
C GLU A 88 -22.14 -19.57 -2.43
N LEU A 89 -20.84 -19.80 -2.28
CA LEU A 89 -20.06 -20.64 -3.19
C LEU A 89 -20.53 -22.09 -3.20
N ARG A 90 -20.80 -22.64 -2.00
CA ARG A 90 -21.34 -23.98 -1.84
C ARG A 90 -22.67 -24.13 -2.57
N LYS A 91 -23.61 -23.22 -2.36
CA LYS A 91 -24.91 -23.22 -3.07
C LYS A 91 -24.78 -23.04 -4.58
N CYS A 92 -23.85 -22.19 -5.03
CA CYS A 92 -23.58 -22.04 -6.46
C CYS A 92 -23.04 -23.34 -7.08
N PHE A 93 -22.18 -24.06 -6.36
CA PHE A 93 -21.57 -25.30 -6.85
C PHE A 93 -22.54 -26.49 -6.80
N GLU A 94 -23.21 -26.69 -5.67
CA GLU A 94 -24.05 -27.88 -5.42
C GLU A 94 -25.43 -27.73 -6.06
N ASP A 95 -26.05 -26.56 -5.91
CA ASP A 95 -27.46 -26.34 -6.28
C ASP A 95 -27.62 -25.54 -7.59
N ASN A 96 -26.52 -25.07 -8.18
CA ASN A 96 -26.55 -24.08 -9.28
C ASN A 96 -27.43 -22.86 -8.94
N ASP A 97 -27.38 -22.40 -7.67
CA ASP A 97 -28.24 -21.34 -7.17
C ASP A 97 -27.82 -19.95 -7.71
N SER A 98 -28.57 -19.46 -8.71
CA SER A 98 -28.39 -18.12 -9.28
C SER A 98 -28.63 -16.98 -8.28
N GLN A 99 -29.48 -17.16 -7.25
CA GLN A 99 -29.73 -16.12 -6.25
C GLN A 99 -28.57 -15.99 -5.28
N ALA A 100 -27.97 -17.12 -4.87
CA ALA A 100 -26.74 -17.12 -4.09
C ALA A 100 -25.61 -16.42 -4.86
N PHE A 101 -25.52 -16.67 -6.17
CA PHE A 101 -24.54 -16.00 -7.02
C PHE A 101 -24.78 -14.50 -7.15
N GLU A 102 -26.02 -14.05 -7.35
CA GLU A 102 -26.36 -12.62 -7.37
C GLU A 102 -26.02 -11.92 -6.04
N GLY A 103 -26.25 -12.59 -4.90
CA GLY A 103 -25.86 -12.09 -3.57
C GLY A 103 -24.35 -11.93 -3.44
N MET A 104 -23.60 -12.95 -3.89
CA MET A 104 -22.14 -12.91 -3.93
C MET A 104 -21.61 -11.82 -4.87
N MET A 105 -22.23 -11.65 -6.04
CA MET A 105 -21.88 -10.60 -7.02
C MET A 105 -22.01 -9.20 -6.41
N LYS A 106 -23.12 -8.90 -5.72
CA LYS A 106 -23.33 -7.60 -5.06
C LYS A 106 -22.25 -7.31 -4.01
N THR A 107 -21.93 -8.31 -3.20
CA THR A 107 -20.90 -8.20 -2.16
C THR A 107 -19.52 -7.97 -2.77
N LEU A 108 -19.16 -8.75 -3.80
CA LEU A 108 -17.87 -8.61 -4.47
C LEU A 108 -17.74 -7.30 -5.26
N ASP A 109 -18.80 -6.83 -5.91
CA ASP A 109 -18.75 -5.57 -6.65
C ASP A 109 -18.49 -4.37 -5.72
N SER A 110 -19.12 -4.37 -4.53
CA SER A 110 -18.88 -3.35 -3.50
C SER A 110 -17.43 -3.32 -3.01
N GLN A 111 -16.76 -4.48 -2.94
CA GLN A 111 -15.42 -4.62 -2.40
C GLN A 111 -14.30 -4.47 -3.44
N LEU A 112 -14.52 -4.97 -4.67
CA LEU A 112 -13.52 -4.97 -5.75
C LEU A 112 -13.63 -3.75 -6.67
N ARG A 113 -14.79 -3.09 -6.69
CA ARG A 113 -15.10 -1.99 -7.62
C ARG A 113 -14.79 -2.39 -9.07
N LEU A 114 -15.41 -3.48 -9.55
CA LEU A 114 -15.07 -4.09 -10.85
C LEU A 114 -15.22 -3.11 -12.02
N ARG A 115 -16.23 -2.24 -11.97
CA ARG A 115 -16.40 -1.13 -12.92
C ARG A 115 -15.14 -0.26 -13.03
N GLY A 116 -14.52 0.06 -11.90
CA GLY A 116 -13.24 0.78 -11.85
C GLY A 116 -12.03 -0.05 -12.34
N ILE A 117 -12.12 -1.38 -12.35
CA ILE A 117 -11.13 -2.23 -13.03
C ILE A 117 -11.28 -2.09 -14.55
N PHE A 118 -12.49 -2.23 -15.09
CA PHE A 118 -12.71 -2.10 -16.54
C PHE A 118 -12.32 -0.73 -17.09
N TYR A 119 -12.72 0.35 -16.42
CA TYR A 119 -12.29 1.70 -16.79
C TYR A 119 -10.77 1.85 -16.83
N ARG A 120 -10.05 1.26 -15.86
CA ARG A 120 -8.57 1.28 -15.84
C ARG A 120 -7.94 0.54 -17.01
N HIS A 121 -8.64 -0.39 -17.64
CA HIS A 121 -8.17 -1.17 -18.78
C HIS A 121 -8.69 -0.63 -20.13
N GLY A 122 -9.36 0.53 -20.15
CA GLY A 122 -9.94 1.10 -21.36
C GLY A 122 -11.12 0.27 -21.91
N LEU A 123 -11.76 -0.50 -21.03
CA LEU A 123 -12.88 -1.36 -21.34
C LEU A 123 -14.18 -0.70 -20.86
N ASP A 124 -15.25 -0.84 -21.64
CA ASP A 124 -16.56 -0.32 -21.27
C ASP A 124 -17.22 -1.25 -20.24
N PRO A 125 -17.43 -0.82 -18.99
CA PRO A 125 -18.01 -1.69 -17.98
C PRO A 125 -19.38 -2.21 -18.37
N GLU A 126 -20.25 -1.42 -19.01
CA GLU A 126 -21.63 -1.87 -19.28
C GLU A 126 -21.65 -3.05 -20.27
N ASN A 127 -20.66 -3.10 -21.17
CA ASN A 127 -20.50 -4.20 -22.12
C ASN A 127 -19.76 -5.42 -21.52
N GLU A 128 -18.84 -5.19 -20.59
CA GLU A 128 -17.88 -6.21 -20.12
C GLU A 128 -18.31 -6.85 -18.79
N TYR A 129 -19.18 -6.18 -18.05
CA TYR A 129 -19.68 -6.62 -16.75
C TYR A 129 -20.43 -7.98 -16.83
N PRO A 130 -21.29 -8.26 -17.83
CA PRO A 130 -21.90 -9.59 -17.94
C PRO A 130 -20.86 -10.70 -18.23
N GLY A 131 -19.86 -10.39 -19.06
CA GLY A 131 -18.84 -11.35 -19.48
C GLY A 131 -17.95 -11.82 -18.33
N ILE A 132 -17.55 -10.89 -17.45
CA ILE A 132 -16.73 -11.27 -16.28
C ILE A 132 -17.49 -12.19 -15.32
N TRP A 133 -18.78 -11.95 -15.10
CA TRP A 133 -19.54 -12.74 -14.13
C TRP A 133 -19.80 -14.15 -14.65
N GLY A 134 -19.99 -14.32 -15.97
CA GLY A 134 -19.96 -15.64 -16.60
C GLY A 134 -18.65 -16.38 -16.33
N ARG A 135 -17.50 -15.71 -16.44
CA ARG A 135 -16.19 -16.31 -16.12
C ARG A 135 -16.02 -16.63 -14.64
N VAL A 136 -16.55 -15.79 -13.75
CA VAL A 136 -16.51 -16.05 -12.32
C VAL A 136 -17.35 -17.27 -11.98
N TRP A 137 -18.56 -17.40 -12.54
CA TRP A 137 -19.41 -18.57 -12.40
C TRP A 137 -18.68 -19.86 -12.82
N GLU A 138 -18.09 -19.88 -14.02
CA GLU A 138 -17.29 -21.01 -14.53
C GLU A 138 -16.04 -21.34 -13.69
N ALA A 139 -15.59 -20.40 -12.88
CA ALA A 139 -14.37 -20.52 -12.08
C ALA A 139 -14.63 -20.97 -10.64
N ILE A 140 -15.89 -20.99 -10.17
CA ILE A 140 -16.26 -21.46 -8.82
C ILE A 140 -15.77 -22.89 -8.56
N PRO A 141 -15.99 -23.88 -9.47
CA PRO A 141 -15.49 -25.24 -9.29
C PRO A 141 -13.96 -25.36 -9.21
N LYS A 142 -13.22 -24.32 -9.60
CA LYS A 142 -11.75 -24.31 -9.68
C LYS A 142 -11.12 -23.57 -8.49
N TRP A 143 -11.94 -23.09 -7.57
CA TRP A 143 -11.48 -22.38 -6.39
C TRP A 143 -10.87 -23.35 -5.36
N ASP A 144 -9.68 -23.01 -4.88
CA ASP A 144 -8.83 -23.85 -4.02
C ASP A 144 -8.88 -23.42 -2.54
N GLY A 145 -9.98 -22.83 -2.09
CA GLY A 145 -10.17 -22.45 -0.68
C GLY A 145 -9.44 -21.18 -0.21
N ARG A 146 -8.53 -20.60 -1.02
CA ARG A 146 -7.86 -19.32 -0.69
C ARG A 146 -8.81 -18.13 -0.72
N ASN A 147 -8.36 -16.95 -0.31
CA ASN A 147 -9.19 -15.74 -0.35
C ASN A 147 -9.95 -15.54 -1.68
N PHE A 148 -11.27 -15.75 -1.65
CA PHE A 148 -12.11 -15.76 -2.85
C PHE A 148 -12.14 -14.39 -3.55
N ARG A 149 -12.10 -13.30 -2.79
CA ARG A 149 -12.01 -11.94 -3.35
C ARG A 149 -10.75 -11.75 -4.20
N ALA A 150 -9.59 -12.20 -3.70
CA ALA A 150 -8.34 -12.15 -4.46
C ALA A 150 -8.39 -13.06 -5.70
N TYR A 151 -9.04 -14.21 -5.59
CA TYR A 151 -9.29 -15.13 -6.70
C TYR A 151 -10.11 -14.46 -7.81
N VAL A 152 -11.23 -13.81 -7.49
CA VAL A 152 -12.07 -13.07 -8.46
C VAL A 152 -11.32 -11.86 -9.05
N ALA A 153 -10.54 -11.12 -8.26
CA ALA A 153 -9.73 -10.02 -8.78
C ALA A 153 -8.74 -10.47 -9.86
N ARG A 154 -8.17 -11.67 -9.72
CA ARG A 154 -7.28 -12.27 -10.72
C ARG A 154 -8.04 -12.66 -11.99
N ILE A 155 -9.24 -13.22 -11.87
CA ILE A 155 -10.12 -13.52 -13.01
C ILE A 155 -10.45 -12.22 -13.77
N ALA A 156 -10.86 -11.17 -13.05
CA ALA A 156 -11.16 -9.87 -13.64
C ALA A 156 -9.97 -9.28 -14.39
N ARG A 157 -8.76 -9.35 -13.80
CA ARG A 157 -7.54 -8.90 -14.45
C ARG A 157 -7.26 -9.68 -15.74
N ASN A 158 -7.30 -11.01 -15.69
CA ASN A 158 -7.03 -11.86 -16.85
C ASN A 158 -8.05 -11.64 -17.96
N TYR A 159 -9.34 -11.54 -17.60
CA TYR A 159 -10.41 -11.19 -18.53
C TYR A 159 -10.11 -9.87 -19.25
N CYS A 160 -9.72 -8.82 -18.51
CA CYS A 160 -9.37 -7.54 -19.13
C CYS A 160 -8.19 -7.66 -20.10
N LEU A 161 -7.16 -8.43 -19.75
CA LEU A 161 -5.99 -8.64 -20.63
C LEU A 161 -6.38 -9.39 -21.91
N ASP A 162 -7.25 -10.39 -21.80
CA ASP A 162 -7.75 -11.16 -22.94
C ASP A 162 -8.59 -10.30 -23.88
N GLU A 163 -9.48 -9.46 -23.35
CA GLU A 163 -10.30 -8.56 -24.16
C GLU A 163 -9.46 -7.48 -24.86
N ILE A 164 -8.46 -6.92 -24.17
CA ILE A 164 -7.50 -6.00 -24.79
C ILE A 164 -6.73 -6.68 -25.92
N ALA A 165 -6.29 -7.93 -25.70
CA ALA A 165 -5.58 -8.69 -26.72
C ALA A 165 -6.48 -9.03 -27.93
N ARG A 166 -7.77 -9.35 -27.70
CA ARG A 166 -8.75 -9.60 -28.76
C ARG A 166 -9.06 -8.34 -29.57
N LYS A 167 -9.30 -7.20 -28.91
CA LYS A 167 -9.55 -5.91 -29.57
C LYS A 167 -8.34 -5.44 -30.40
N LYS A 168 -7.11 -5.74 -29.96
CA LYS A 168 -5.88 -5.50 -30.75
C LYS A 168 -5.76 -6.37 -32.01
N ARG A 169 -6.38 -7.56 -32.03
CA ARG A 169 -6.35 -8.48 -33.19
C ARG A 169 -7.41 -8.16 -34.24
N ASN A 170 -8.52 -7.52 -33.87
CA ASN A 170 -9.62 -7.18 -34.78
C ASN A 170 -9.90 -5.65 -34.78
N PRO A 171 -9.18 -4.84 -35.59
CA PRO A 171 -9.30 -3.38 -35.60
C PRO A 171 -10.57 -2.82 -36.28
N THR A 172 -11.44 -3.65 -36.87
CA THR A 172 -12.65 -3.21 -37.58
C THR A 172 -13.84 -2.82 -36.68
N SER A 173 -13.71 -2.85 -35.36
CA SER A 173 -14.77 -2.41 -34.43
C SER A 173 -14.50 -1.05 -33.78
N ILE A 174 -13.58 -0.26 -34.34
CA ILE A 174 -13.36 1.13 -33.93
C ILE A 174 -14.43 1.95 -34.64
N ASP A 175 -15.68 1.88 -34.16
CA ASP A 175 -16.66 2.92 -34.47
C ASP A 175 -16.09 4.25 -33.96
N GLU A 176 -16.19 5.25 -34.82
CA GLU A 176 -15.75 6.62 -34.70
C GLU A 176 -16.13 7.21 -33.33
N MET A 177 -15.22 7.15 -32.36
CA MET A 177 -15.38 7.81 -31.09
C MET A 177 -14.99 9.29 -31.25
N ASP A 178 -16.03 10.12 -31.17
CA ASP A 178 -16.07 11.58 -31.16
C ASP A 178 -14.85 12.23 -30.46
N PRO A 179 -14.15 13.21 -31.07
CA PRO A 179 -12.94 13.84 -30.52
C PRO A 179 -13.13 14.66 -29.24
N THR A 180 -14.31 14.63 -28.60
CA THR A 180 -14.65 15.49 -27.46
C THR A 180 -14.85 14.78 -26.11
N GLU A 181 -14.69 13.45 -26.02
CA GLU A 181 -14.71 12.76 -24.72
C GLU A 181 -13.33 12.77 -24.03
N ASN A 182 -13.16 13.70 -23.08
CA ASN A 182 -12.08 13.68 -22.08
C ASN A 182 -12.14 12.40 -21.23
N ARG A 183 -11.45 11.34 -21.66
CA ARG A 183 -11.31 10.08 -20.90
C ARG A 183 -9.96 10.00 -20.17
N PRO A 184 -9.91 9.53 -18.91
CA PRO A 184 -8.66 9.31 -18.19
C PRO A 184 -8.00 7.99 -18.63
N GLN A 185 -6.76 8.06 -19.11
CA GLN A 185 -5.97 6.91 -19.52
C GLN A 185 -5.49 6.09 -18.29
N GLY A 186 -5.88 4.81 -18.19
CA GLY A 186 -5.39 3.88 -17.18
C GLY A 186 -4.38 2.87 -17.74
N GLN A 187 -3.19 2.78 -17.12
CA GLN A 187 -2.08 1.90 -17.52
C GLN A 187 -1.90 0.75 -16.51
N THR A 188 -1.73 -0.49 -16.99
CA THR A 188 -1.57 -1.71 -16.18
C THR A 188 -0.15 -1.99 -15.67
N SER A 189 0.86 -1.29 -16.20
CA SER A 189 2.21 -1.21 -15.61
C SER A 189 2.22 -0.57 -14.22
N GLN A 190 1.14 0.14 -13.86
CA GLN A 190 1.03 0.91 -12.62
C GLN A 190 0.83 0.05 -11.35
N SER A 191 0.51 -1.25 -11.41
CA SER A 191 0.22 -2.02 -10.18
C SER A 191 1.47 -2.51 -9.43
N VAL A 192 2.49 -2.97 -10.18
CA VAL A 192 3.84 -3.24 -9.65
C VAL A 192 4.51 -1.91 -9.31
N SER A 193 4.43 -0.95 -10.23
CA SER A 193 4.87 0.43 -10.01
C SER A 193 4.17 1.14 -8.84
N ARG A 194 2.94 0.75 -8.43
CA ARG A 194 2.26 1.32 -7.24
C ARG A 194 2.77 0.73 -5.93
N ARG A 195 3.13 -0.56 -5.90
CA ARG A 195 3.78 -1.14 -4.72
C ARG A 195 5.17 -0.54 -4.54
N ASP A 196 5.91 -0.41 -5.65
CA ASP A 196 7.19 0.27 -5.68
C ASP A 196 7.04 1.77 -5.33
N ALA A 197 5.98 2.42 -5.79
CA ALA A 197 5.66 3.82 -5.46
C ALA A 197 5.34 4.01 -3.97
N ILE A 198 4.58 3.09 -3.37
CA ILE A 198 4.26 3.15 -1.94
C ILE A 198 5.52 2.87 -1.11
N ALA A 199 6.34 1.90 -1.52
CA ALA A 199 7.63 1.62 -0.89
C ALA A 199 8.57 2.83 -0.99
N LEU A 200 8.67 3.46 -2.17
CA LEU A 200 9.44 4.69 -2.40
C LEU A 200 8.92 5.84 -1.54
N VAL A 201 7.60 6.04 -1.48
CA VAL A 201 7.00 7.07 -0.63
C VAL A 201 7.30 6.81 0.85
N ALA A 202 7.20 5.56 1.30
CA ALA A 202 7.50 5.19 2.69
C ALA A 202 8.99 5.41 3.02
N GLU A 203 9.89 5.05 2.13
CA GLU A 203 11.34 5.27 2.27
C GLU A 203 11.67 6.76 2.32
N VAL A 204 11.10 7.56 1.40
CA VAL A 204 11.27 9.01 1.40
C VAL A 204 10.70 9.66 2.66
N LEU A 205 9.56 9.18 3.17
CA LEU A 205 9.01 9.65 4.43
C LEU A 205 9.93 9.34 5.61
N ALA A 206 10.54 8.16 5.64
CA ALA A 206 11.53 7.78 6.66
C ALA A 206 12.76 8.69 6.60
N ASP A 207 13.34 8.93 5.42
CA ASP A 207 14.48 9.84 5.24
C ASP A 207 14.17 11.27 5.69
N LEU A 208 12.97 11.75 5.34
CA LEU A 208 12.52 13.09 5.71
C LEU A 208 12.32 13.23 7.22
N GLU A 209 11.95 12.16 7.89
CA GLU A 209 11.84 12.11 9.34
C GLU A 209 13.22 12.02 10.02
N GLU A 210 14.08 11.11 9.57
CA GLU A 210 15.43 10.91 10.12
C GLU A 210 16.28 12.18 9.99
N SER A 211 16.18 12.87 8.83
CA SER A 211 16.84 14.16 8.60
C SER A 211 16.23 15.33 9.38
N GLY A 212 15.13 15.10 10.12
CA GLY A 212 14.39 16.13 10.86
C GLY A 212 13.69 17.16 9.96
N ARG A 213 13.56 16.87 8.66
CA ARG A 213 12.87 17.74 7.71
C ARG A 213 11.37 17.71 7.93
N ILE A 214 10.78 16.59 8.37
CA ILE A 214 9.40 16.48 8.87
C ILE A 214 9.43 16.39 10.40
N LYS A 215 8.49 17.08 11.06
CA LYS A 215 8.34 16.96 12.53
C LYS A 215 7.61 15.67 12.86
N SER A 216 7.92 15.01 13.98
CA SER A 216 7.25 13.76 14.38
C SER A 216 5.73 13.91 14.45
N ILE A 217 5.21 15.06 14.91
CA ILE A 217 3.75 15.32 14.92
C ILE A 217 3.14 15.48 13.51
N ASP A 218 3.89 16.07 12.58
CA ASP A 218 3.47 16.18 11.18
C ASP A 218 3.30 14.73 10.63
N PHE A 219 4.24 13.82 10.93
CA PHE A 219 4.13 12.41 10.53
C PHE A 219 2.89 11.72 11.10
N VAL A 220 2.63 11.87 12.41
CA VAL A 220 1.44 11.27 13.06
C VAL A 220 0.16 11.67 12.35
N ILE A 221 -0.01 12.98 12.09
CA ILE A 221 -1.17 13.51 11.37
C ILE A 221 -1.31 12.87 9.98
N PHE A 222 -0.20 12.73 9.27
CA PHE A 222 -0.20 12.11 7.95
C PHE A 222 -0.57 10.62 8.00
N ALA A 223 -0.04 9.87 8.97
CA ALA A 223 -0.37 8.46 9.18
C ALA A 223 -1.86 8.25 9.48
N LEU A 224 -2.46 9.09 10.32
CA LEU A 224 -3.90 9.04 10.61
C LEU A 224 -4.75 9.30 9.35
N VAL A 225 -4.34 10.22 8.48
CA VAL A 225 -4.99 10.42 7.17
C VAL A 225 -4.84 9.19 6.27
N CYS A 226 -3.67 8.55 6.27
CA CYS A 226 -3.42 7.32 5.50
C CYS A 226 -4.26 6.14 5.97
N GLN A 227 -4.66 6.11 7.25
CA GLN A 227 -5.63 5.14 7.79
C GLN A 227 -7.08 5.44 7.34
N GLY A 228 -7.31 6.52 6.59
CA GLY A 228 -8.64 6.90 6.10
C GLY A 228 -9.42 7.83 7.03
N ARG A 229 -8.82 8.28 8.14
CA ARG A 229 -9.50 9.18 9.08
C ARG A 229 -9.70 10.57 8.46
N PRO A 230 -10.92 11.14 8.44
CA PRO A 230 -11.17 12.50 7.99
C PRO A 230 -10.56 13.52 8.97
N VAL A 231 -10.23 14.71 8.47
CA VAL A 231 -9.57 15.76 9.28
C VAL A 231 -10.36 16.10 10.55
N ALA A 232 -11.69 16.07 10.51
CA ALA A 232 -12.52 16.34 11.68
C ALA A 232 -12.31 15.30 12.81
N GLU A 233 -12.29 14.02 12.44
CA GLU A 233 -12.01 12.91 13.38
C GLU A 233 -10.58 12.97 13.90
N ILE A 234 -9.62 13.39 13.07
CA ILE A 234 -8.24 13.59 13.54
C ILE A 234 -8.18 14.70 14.59
N VAL A 235 -8.85 15.84 14.38
CA VAL A 235 -8.92 16.91 15.40
C VAL A 235 -9.49 16.36 16.70
N GLU A 236 -10.60 15.60 16.62
CA GLU A 236 -11.21 14.99 17.79
C GLU A 236 -10.24 14.04 18.50
N THR A 237 -9.65 13.11 17.76
CA THR A 237 -8.65 12.14 18.26
C THR A 237 -7.49 12.85 18.95
N LEU A 238 -6.90 13.88 18.33
CA LEU A 238 -5.79 14.62 18.92
C LEU A 238 -6.19 15.33 20.22
N ASN A 239 -7.45 15.77 20.35
CA ASN A 239 -7.93 16.51 21.51
C ASN A 239 -8.31 15.59 22.68
N THR A 240 -8.92 14.44 22.39
CA THR A 240 -9.57 13.61 23.41
C THR A 240 -8.85 12.31 23.72
N ALA A 241 -8.00 11.80 22.82
CA ALA A 241 -7.42 10.47 23.01
C ALA A 241 -6.49 10.44 24.24
N PRO A 242 -6.70 9.47 25.17
CA PRO A 242 -5.88 9.31 26.37
C PRO A 242 -4.42 8.96 26.03
N ALA A 243 -4.18 8.32 24.87
CA ALA A 243 -2.83 7.98 24.39
C ALA A 243 -1.83 9.15 24.51
N PHE A 244 -2.24 10.38 24.20
CA PHE A 244 -1.36 11.56 24.30
C PHE A 244 -0.89 11.86 25.72
N ASP A 245 -1.76 11.70 26.71
CA ASP A 245 -1.40 11.90 28.11
C ASP A 245 -0.54 10.74 28.62
N SER A 246 -0.88 9.51 28.24
CA SER A 246 -0.10 8.32 28.57
C SER A 246 1.34 8.40 28.08
N VAL A 247 1.55 8.70 26.79
CA VAL A 247 2.90 8.82 26.23
C VAL A 247 3.67 10.00 26.84
N ARG A 248 2.98 11.11 27.12
CA ARG A 248 3.61 12.26 27.80
C ARG A 248 4.06 11.90 29.21
N ALA A 249 3.19 11.27 30.01
CA ALA A 249 3.51 10.84 31.37
C ALA A 249 4.66 9.83 31.39
N ALA A 250 4.66 8.85 30.47
CA ALA A 250 5.75 7.89 30.34
C ALA A 250 7.09 8.58 30.01
N LEU A 251 7.12 9.55 29.11
CA LEU A 251 8.31 10.36 28.83
C LEU A 251 8.76 11.17 30.05
N GLU A 252 7.82 11.71 30.84
CA GLU A 252 8.11 12.43 32.08
C GLU A 252 8.75 11.51 33.15
N PHE A 253 8.27 10.26 33.30
CA PHE A 253 8.89 9.25 34.18
C PHE A 253 10.30 8.87 33.75
N MET A 254 10.54 8.77 32.44
CA MET A 254 11.89 8.61 31.87
C MET A 254 12.74 9.90 31.91
N ARG A 255 12.20 11.01 32.45
CA ARG A 255 12.82 12.34 32.50
C ARG A 255 13.25 12.85 31.11
N ALA A 256 12.51 12.46 30.08
CA ALA A 256 12.79 12.73 28.69
C ALA A 256 11.97 13.91 28.16
N LYS A 257 12.63 15.01 27.76
CA LYS A 257 11.97 16.11 27.04
C LYS A 257 11.65 15.77 25.57
N ARG A 258 12.38 14.80 25.01
CA ARG A 258 12.26 14.29 23.65
C ARG A 258 12.41 12.78 23.67
N CYS A 259 11.51 12.07 22.98
CA CYS A 259 11.60 10.65 22.75
C CYS A 259 12.83 10.34 21.89
N LYS A 260 13.72 9.50 22.42
CA LYS A 260 14.89 8.97 21.73
C LYS A 260 14.64 7.49 21.42
N ALA A 261 15.55 6.84 20.70
CA ALA A 261 15.44 5.40 20.41
C ALA A 261 15.22 4.55 21.67
N GLU A 262 16.03 4.77 22.72
CA GLU A 262 15.90 4.08 24.02
C GLU A 262 14.51 4.25 24.66
N HIS A 263 13.96 5.47 24.62
CA HIS A 263 12.63 5.76 25.15
C HIS A 263 11.52 5.12 24.30
N ALA A 264 11.65 5.14 22.97
CA ALA A 264 10.66 4.54 22.07
C ALA A 264 10.59 3.02 22.25
N VAL A 265 11.74 2.37 22.44
CA VAL A 265 11.82 0.93 22.75
C VAL A 265 11.14 0.63 24.09
N ALA A 266 11.47 1.37 25.14
CA ALA A 266 10.85 1.18 26.45
C ALA A 266 9.33 1.39 26.43
N LEU A 267 8.87 2.41 25.69
CA LEU A 267 7.45 2.69 25.53
C LEU A 267 6.74 1.59 24.74
N GLY A 268 7.34 1.09 23.66
CA GLY A 268 6.82 -0.04 22.89
C GLY A 268 6.69 -1.30 23.74
N ALA A 269 7.76 -1.65 24.47
CA ALA A 269 7.78 -2.78 25.39
C ALA A 269 6.70 -2.69 26.47
N ALA A 270 6.48 -1.51 27.05
CA ALA A 270 5.41 -1.29 28.02
C ALA A 270 4.01 -1.45 27.39
N LEU A 271 3.81 -0.94 26.17
CA LEU A 271 2.56 -1.09 25.41
C LEU A 271 2.30 -2.54 24.95
N ASP A 272 3.36 -3.33 24.81
CA ASP A 272 3.29 -4.77 24.51
C ASP A 272 3.04 -5.62 25.78
N GLY A 273 2.90 -4.98 26.94
CA GLY A 273 2.44 -5.61 28.17
C GLY A 273 3.55 -6.09 29.12
N LEU A 274 4.81 -5.67 28.92
CA LEU A 274 5.88 -6.01 29.86
C LEU A 274 5.59 -5.45 31.25
N THR A 275 5.88 -6.25 32.27
CA THR A 275 5.82 -5.81 33.67
C THR A 275 6.92 -4.80 33.97
N ALA A 276 6.75 -4.02 35.05
CA ALA A 276 7.75 -3.02 35.45
C ALA A 276 9.13 -3.64 35.72
N SER A 277 9.18 -4.86 36.27
CA SER A 277 10.44 -5.58 36.53
C SER A 277 11.14 -6.02 35.24
N GLU A 278 10.38 -6.55 34.28
CA GLU A 278 10.90 -6.93 32.95
C GLU A 278 11.38 -5.70 32.20
N LEU A 279 10.60 -4.62 32.20
CA LEU A 279 10.94 -3.37 31.53
C LEU A 279 12.20 -2.72 32.12
N ALA A 280 12.32 -2.70 33.46
CA ALA A 280 13.52 -2.20 34.14
C ALA A 280 14.78 -2.97 33.69
N THR A 281 14.65 -4.29 33.54
CA THR A 281 15.76 -5.18 33.14
C THR A 281 16.12 -5.01 31.66
N VAL A 282 15.13 -5.03 30.77
CA VAL A 282 15.35 -5.02 29.32
C VAL A 282 15.79 -3.65 28.81
N CYS A 283 15.29 -2.57 29.41
CA CYS A 283 15.53 -1.20 28.95
C CYS A 283 16.47 -0.39 29.85
N ASP A 284 17.12 -1.03 30.82
CA ASP A 284 18.03 -0.39 31.79
C ASP A 284 17.41 0.83 32.49
N LEU A 285 16.14 0.69 32.89
CA LEU A 285 15.39 1.74 33.60
C LEU A 285 15.45 1.50 35.11
N SER A 286 15.56 2.59 35.88
CA SER A 286 15.35 2.50 37.33
C SER A 286 13.96 1.91 37.64
N PRO A 287 13.80 1.08 38.69
CA PRO A 287 12.52 0.46 39.01
C PRO A 287 11.35 1.45 39.08
N ALA A 288 11.54 2.61 39.72
CA ALA A 288 10.52 3.65 39.82
C ALA A 288 10.12 4.26 38.46
N ALA A 289 11.06 4.40 37.53
CA ALA A 289 10.75 4.88 36.18
C ALA A 289 9.97 3.81 35.39
N ALA A 290 10.37 2.54 35.51
CA ALA A 290 9.68 1.43 34.85
C ALA A 290 8.24 1.26 35.36
N GLU A 291 8.02 1.33 36.68
CA GLU A 291 6.68 1.34 37.28
C GLU A 291 5.83 2.50 36.76
N GLY A 292 6.41 3.71 36.72
CA GLY A 292 5.71 4.89 36.19
C GLY A 292 5.33 4.76 34.72
N VAL A 293 6.22 4.23 33.88
CA VAL A 293 5.95 4.01 32.45
C VAL A 293 4.85 2.97 32.25
N VAL A 294 4.92 1.82 32.94
CA VAL A 294 3.88 0.77 32.84
C VAL A 294 2.53 1.29 33.33
N ALA A 295 2.51 2.01 34.45
CA ALA A 295 1.28 2.61 34.97
C ALA A 295 0.70 3.66 34.03
N ALA A 296 1.53 4.47 33.35
CA ALA A 296 1.08 5.46 32.38
C ALA A 296 0.45 4.83 31.13
N CYS A 297 0.93 3.66 30.72
CA CYS A 297 0.41 2.90 29.57
C CYS A 297 -0.78 1.99 29.93
N ALA A 298 -1.08 1.79 31.21
CA ALA A 298 -2.15 0.92 31.66
C ALA A 298 -3.55 1.48 31.32
N GLY A 299 -4.47 0.59 30.95
CA GLY A 299 -5.89 0.94 30.73
C GLY A 299 -6.20 1.64 29.41
N LEU A 300 -5.25 1.66 28.46
CA LEU A 300 -5.52 2.07 27.08
C LEU A 300 -6.30 0.96 26.35
N GLY A 301 -7.32 1.33 25.58
CA GLY A 301 -8.00 0.41 24.65
C GLY A 301 -7.17 0.18 23.38
N ASP A 302 -7.59 -0.77 22.54
CA ASP A 302 -6.82 -1.18 21.35
C ASP A 302 -6.49 -0.02 20.40
N GLU A 303 -7.45 0.87 20.12
CA GLU A 303 -7.21 2.05 19.28
C GLU A 303 -6.21 3.02 19.91
N ASP A 304 -6.28 3.20 21.23
CA ASP A 304 -5.36 4.06 21.96
C ASP A 304 -3.95 3.46 22.05
N LEU A 305 -3.83 2.13 22.10
CA LEU A 305 -2.55 1.43 22.04
C LEU A 305 -1.88 1.65 20.67
N GLU A 306 -2.63 1.52 19.58
CA GLU A 306 -2.11 1.81 18.24
C GLU A 306 -1.66 3.27 18.10
N LEU A 307 -2.47 4.20 18.61
CA LEU A 307 -2.13 5.62 18.61
C LEU A 307 -0.92 5.92 19.50
N ALA A 308 -0.83 5.31 20.68
CA ALA A 308 0.30 5.44 21.59
C ALA A 308 1.60 4.96 20.94
N ARG A 309 1.58 3.84 20.20
CA ARG A 309 2.72 3.38 19.39
C ARG A 309 3.09 4.39 18.32
N LEU A 310 2.10 4.96 17.63
CA LEU A 310 2.33 5.93 16.56
C LEU A 310 2.96 7.24 17.07
N ILE A 311 2.53 7.74 18.23
CA ILE A 311 3.05 8.99 18.82
C ILE A 311 4.29 8.78 19.69
N GLY A 312 4.52 7.56 20.18
CA GLY A 312 5.69 7.10 20.95
C GLY A 312 7.00 7.03 20.17
N ARG A 313 7.02 7.55 18.94
CA ARG A 313 8.16 7.51 18.02
C ARG A 313 9.29 8.46 18.40
N VAL A 314 10.47 8.18 17.84
CA VAL A 314 11.67 9.03 17.99
C VAL A 314 11.41 10.45 17.51
N GLY A 315 11.98 11.43 18.23
CA GLY A 315 11.87 12.85 17.91
C GLY A 315 10.64 13.55 18.50
N MET A 316 9.61 12.80 18.92
CA MET A 316 8.42 13.37 19.56
C MET A 316 8.80 14.06 20.87
N THR A 317 8.28 15.27 21.12
CA THR A 317 8.55 15.99 22.37
C THR A 317 7.29 16.11 23.22
N THR A 318 7.45 16.23 24.54
CA THR A 318 6.30 16.47 25.44
C THR A 318 5.54 17.74 25.06
N ALA A 319 6.26 18.77 24.59
CA ALA A 319 5.67 20.01 24.07
C ALA A 319 4.90 19.82 22.75
N ASP A 320 5.28 18.86 21.91
CA ASP A 320 4.52 18.54 20.69
C ASP A 320 3.24 17.79 21.03
N LEU A 321 3.29 16.84 21.99
CA LEU A 321 2.12 16.13 22.49
C LEU A 321 1.09 17.10 23.10
N SER A 322 1.52 18.05 23.92
CA SER A 322 0.61 19.08 24.47
C SER A 322 0.04 20.00 23.38
N ARG A 323 0.84 20.35 22.37
CA ARG A 323 0.41 21.27 21.31
C ARG A 323 -0.52 20.60 20.31
N ALA A 324 -0.41 19.28 20.12
CA ALA A 324 -1.30 18.50 19.27
C ALA A 324 -2.78 18.73 19.62
N ARG A 325 -3.09 18.83 20.92
CA ARG A 325 -4.43 19.12 21.48
C ARG A 325 -4.99 20.51 21.17
N SER A 326 -4.19 21.39 20.59
CA SER A 326 -4.60 22.74 20.21
C SER A 326 -4.70 22.91 18.69
N LEU A 327 -4.46 21.84 17.93
CA LEU A 327 -4.48 21.89 16.48
C LEU A 327 -5.92 21.99 15.98
N THR A 328 -6.17 23.03 15.20
CA THR A 328 -7.44 23.20 14.47
C THR A 328 -7.40 22.44 13.14
N SER A 329 -8.55 22.22 12.52
CA SER A 329 -8.64 21.64 11.18
C SER A 329 -7.80 22.42 10.16
N ASN A 330 -7.71 23.75 10.29
CA ASN A 330 -6.85 24.58 9.44
C ASN A 330 -5.36 24.30 9.68
N ALA A 331 -4.94 24.19 10.95
CA ALA A 331 -3.56 23.84 11.28
C ALA A 331 -3.17 22.44 10.77
N ILE A 332 -4.08 21.47 10.87
CA ILE A 332 -3.90 20.12 10.31
C ILE A 332 -3.76 20.16 8.79
N ASN A 333 -4.65 20.86 8.09
CA ASN A 333 -4.56 21.03 6.64
C ASN A 333 -3.25 21.68 6.19
N LEU A 334 -2.76 22.69 6.94
CA LEU A 334 -1.45 23.29 6.69
C LEU A 334 -0.29 22.30 6.92
N CYS A 335 -0.40 21.43 7.92
CA CYS A 335 0.58 20.37 8.15
C CYS A 335 0.57 19.35 7.00
N LEU A 336 -0.61 18.89 6.56
CA LEU A 336 -0.75 17.97 5.43
C LEU A 336 -0.19 18.56 4.13
N ASN A 337 -0.49 19.83 3.83
CA ASN A 337 0.07 20.50 2.66
C ASN A 337 1.60 20.59 2.73
N ARG A 338 2.14 20.89 3.91
CA ARG A 338 3.59 20.95 4.12
C ARG A 338 4.25 19.58 3.91
N ILE A 339 3.64 18.51 4.39
CA ILE A 339 4.16 17.14 4.22
C ILE A 339 4.09 16.72 2.77
N ARG A 340 2.94 16.93 2.11
CA ARG A 340 2.77 16.64 0.68
C ARG A 340 3.82 17.35 -0.17
N LEU A 341 4.04 18.64 0.09
CA LEU A 341 5.08 19.40 -0.59
C LEU A 341 6.47 18.80 -0.29
N LYS A 342 6.77 18.48 0.96
CA LYS A 342 8.09 17.95 1.32
C LYS A 342 8.38 16.59 0.68
N LEU A 343 7.38 15.72 0.71
CA LEU A 343 7.40 14.41 0.10
C LEU A 343 7.61 14.54 -1.42
N TRP A 344 6.79 15.36 -2.08
CA TRP A 344 6.93 15.63 -3.51
C TRP A 344 8.34 16.09 -3.88
N MET A 345 8.89 17.05 -3.13
CA MET A 345 10.24 17.57 -3.39
C MET A 345 11.31 16.48 -3.24
N ALA A 346 11.27 15.70 -2.17
CA ALA A 346 12.24 14.61 -1.98
C ALA A 346 12.14 13.53 -3.07
N MET A 347 10.93 13.26 -3.55
CA MET A 347 10.72 12.33 -4.67
C MET A 347 11.32 12.87 -5.97
N VAL A 348 11.09 14.15 -6.28
CA VAL A 348 11.69 14.84 -7.43
C VAL A 348 13.23 14.82 -7.32
N ASP A 349 13.79 15.04 -6.14
CA ASP A 349 15.25 15.00 -5.92
C ASP A 349 15.83 13.63 -6.26
N ARG A 350 15.20 12.56 -5.73
CA ARG A 350 15.62 11.18 -6.02
C ARG A 350 15.46 10.82 -7.50
N ALA A 351 14.38 11.26 -8.13
CA ALA A 351 14.14 11.06 -9.56
C ALA A 351 15.18 11.78 -10.41
N TYR A 352 15.52 13.02 -10.06
CA TYR A 352 16.59 13.78 -10.70
C TYR A 352 17.93 13.06 -10.61
N GLU A 353 18.33 12.61 -9.42
CA GLU A 353 19.59 11.88 -9.24
C GLU A 353 19.59 10.55 -10.01
N ALA A 354 18.46 9.84 -10.08
CA ALA A 354 18.34 8.62 -10.87
C ALA A 354 18.51 8.87 -12.38
N VAL A 355 17.89 9.93 -12.93
CA VAL A 355 18.03 10.32 -14.34
C VAL A 355 19.45 10.81 -14.64
N ARG A 356 20.06 11.55 -13.70
CA ARG A 356 21.44 12.00 -13.76
C ARG A 356 22.42 10.83 -13.81
N ALA A 357 22.27 9.85 -12.92
CA ALA A 357 23.12 8.66 -12.86
C ALA A 357 23.08 7.82 -14.15
N ARG A 358 21.97 7.90 -14.90
CA ARG A 358 21.80 7.27 -16.23
C ARG A 358 22.39 8.09 -17.39
N GLY A 359 22.97 9.26 -17.12
CA GLY A 359 23.56 10.13 -18.15
C GLY A 359 22.54 10.80 -19.07
N ARG A 360 21.27 10.97 -18.64
CA ARG A 360 20.20 11.55 -19.46
C ARG A 360 19.99 13.06 -19.26
N ILE A 361 20.74 13.64 -18.32
CA ILE A 361 20.83 15.08 -18.05
C ILE A 361 22.11 15.58 -18.68
N ASP A 362 22.03 16.61 -19.52
CA ASP A 362 23.20 17.14 -20.21
C ASP A 362 23.94 18.24 -19.42
N GLU A 363 25.11 18.66 -19.88
CA GLU A 363 25.95 19.65 -19.20
C GLU A 363 25.27 21.03 -19.06
N VAL A 364 24.37 21.37 -19.98
CA VAL A 364 23.62 22.63 -19.97
C VAL A 364 22.57 22.59 -18.88
N ASP A 365 21.84 21.47 -18.75
CA ASP A 365 20.88 21.24 -17.68
C ASP A 365 21.57 21.30 -16.31
N LEU A 366 22.76 20.69 -16.19
CA LEU A 366 23.58 20.73 -14.97
C LEU A 366 24.05 22.15 -14.63
N ALA A 367 24.54 22.92 -15.61
CA ALA A 367 25.00 24.28 -15.40
C ALA A 367 23.88 25.25 -14.98
N ILE A 368 22.67 25.11 -15.55
CA ILE A 368 21.49 25.89 -15.14
C ILE A 368 21.10 25.57 -13.69
N VAL A 369 21.09 24.28 -13.31
CA VAL A 369 20.77 23.84 -11.95
C VAL A 369 21.84 24.30 -10.95
N ASP A 370 23.12 24.13 -11.27
CA ASP A 370 24.25 24.52 -10.40
C ASP A 370 24.31 26.04 -10.18
N HIS A 371 24.15 26.84 -11.24
CA HIS A 371 24.10 28.30 -11.11
C HIS A 371 22.94 28.76 -10.21
N ARG A 372 21.77 28.12 -10.35
CA ARG A 372 20.63 28.39 -9.49
C ARG A 372 20.92 28.07 -8.01
N CYS A 373 21.67 27.00 -7.74
CA CYS A 373 22.08 26.60 -6.39
C CYS A 373 23.17 27.52 -5.79
N THR A 374 24.04 28.10 -6.61
CA THR A 374 25.16 28.95 -6.16
C THR A 374 24.78 30.42 -5.96
N VAL A 375 23.86 30.97 -6.74
CA VAL A 375 23.35 32.36 -6.58
C VAL A 375 22.38 32.51 -5.38
N THR A 376 22.02 31.40 -4.74
CA THR A 376 21.08 31.35 -3.61
C THR A 376 21.76 31.29 -2.23
N THR A 377 23.04 31.65 -2.17
CA THR A 377 23.98 31.46 -1.05
C THR A 377 23.60 32.04 0.31
N ASN A 378 22.71 33.05 0.41
CA ASN A 378 22.38 33.64 1.72
C ASN A 378 21.13 33.13 2.42
N HIS A 379 20.23 32.39 1.78
CA HIS A 379 19.06 31.82 2.45
C HIS A 379 18.84 30.40 1.95
N GLY A 380 19.50 29.45 2.61
CA GLY A 380 19.27 28.01 2.54
C GLY A 380 18.55 27.54 1.27
N CYS A 381 19.27 27.48 0.15
CA CYS A 381 18.84 26.62 -0.95
C CYS A 381 18.91 25.17 -0.44
N ARG A 382 17.83 24.74 0.20
CA ARG A 382 17.49 23.36 0.42
C ARG A 382 16.10 23.29 -0.15
N MET A 383 15.95 22.80 -1.38
CA MET A 383 14.73 22.63 -2.20
C MET A 383 13.41 22.48 -1.40
N TYR A 384 12.99 23.47 -0.62
CA TYR A 384 11.97 23.38 0.45
C TYR A 384 11.58 24.76 1.01
N LYS A 385 10.31 24.83 1.45
CA LYS A 385 9.58 25.90 2.17
C LYS A 385 8.95 26.98 1.29
N ASP A 386 7.81 26.59 0.72
CA ASP A 386 6.81 27.44 0.05
C ASP A 386 7.38 28.39 -1.00
N ALA A 387 7.56 27.84 -2.22
CA ALA A 387 7.80 28.57 -3.46
C ALA A 387 8.30 27.59 -4.53
N THR A 388 7.47 27.30 -5.53
CA THR A 388 8.01 27.28 -6.90
C THR A 388 8.48 28.66 -7.36
N CYS A 389 8.15 29.72 -6.61
CA CYS A 389 8.39 31.11 -6.95
C CYS A 389 8.59 31.95 -5.67
N LYS A 390 9.83 32.40 -5.41
CA LYS A 390 10.14 33.71 -4.78
C LYS A 390 11.50 34.27 -5.20
N ARG A 391 12.04 33.77 -6.31
CA ARG A 391 13.05 34.49 -7.08
C ARG A 391 12.58 34.39 -8.52
N GLU A 392 12.02 35.47 -9.04
CA GLU A 392 11.71 35.63 -10.46
C GLU A 392 13.02 35.74 -11.26
N ALA A 393 13.96 34.82 -11.05
CA ALA A 393 15.13 34.72 -11.92
C ALA A 393 14.68 33.88 -13.11
N ASP A 394 14.54 34.55 -14.26
CA ASP A 394 14.23 33.90 -15.53
C ASP A 394 15.32 32.84 -15.80
N PRO A 395 14.98 31.57 -16.09
CA PRO A 395 15.95 30.58 -16.53
C PRO A 395 16.89 31.09 -17.63
N ALA A 396 16.43 31.99 -18.50
CA ALA A 396 17.26 32.61 -19.52
C ALA A 396 18.35 33.52 -18.94
N GLU A 397 18.04 34.25 -17.87
CA GLU A 397 19.01 35.06 -17.14
C GLU A 397 20.03 34.17 -16.41
N ILE A 398 19.58 33.07 -15.81
CA ILE A 398 20.42 32.07 -15.15
C ILE A 398 21.41 31.45 -16.16
N ALA A 399 20.92 31.04 -17.33
CA ALA A 399 21.76 30.51 -18.41
C ALA A 399 22.82 31.54 -18.83
N ARG A 400 22.41 32.80 -19.07
CA ARG A 400 23.32 33.88 -19.45
C ARG A 400 24.41 34.13 -18.40
N LEU A 401 24.03 34.16 -17.12
CA LEU A 401 24.98 34.33 -16.01
C LEU A 401 25.89 33.10 -15.81
N GLY A 402 25.41 31.91 -16.15
CA GLY A 402 26.20 30.67 -16.23
C GLY A 402 27.08 30.56 -17.48
N GLY A 403 27.16 31.60 -18.33
CA GLY A 403 27.95 31.59 -19.56
C GLY A 403 27.32 30.81 -20.73
N LEU A 404 26.06 30.41 -20.60
CA LEU A 404 25.29 29.74 -21.64
C LEU A 404 24.50 30.79 -22.44
N ASP A 405 24.94 31.10 -23.66
CA ASP A 405 24.21 32.00 -24.55
C ASP A 405 23.03 31.27 -25.21
N LEU A 406 21.91 31.23 -24.49
CA LEU A 406 20.67 30.60 -24.94
C LEU A 406 19.53 31.61 -24.95
N GLN A 407 18.78 31.62 -26.06
CA GLN A 407 17.56 32.41 -26.18
C GLN A 407 16.53 31.98 -25.11
N PRO A 408 15.74 32.90 -24.53
CA PRO A 408 14.78 32.56 -23.47
C PRO A 408 13.79 31.44 -23.84
N SER A 409 13.36 31.40 -25.09
CA SER A 409 12.49 30.34 -25.61
C SER A 409 13.18 28.97 -25.64
N ALA A 410 14.48 28.92 -25.93
CA ALA A 410 15.27 27.69 -25.94
C ALA A 410 15.54 27.18 -24.53
N VAL A 411 15.85 28.07 -23.58
CA VAL A 411 16.02 27.69 -22.17
C VAL A 411 14.71 27.21 -21.57
N LYS A 412 13.61 27.91 -21.84
CA LYS A 412 12.29 27.48 -21.40
C LYS A 412 11.95 26.08 -21.92
N ARG A 413 12.15 25.83 -23.22
CA ARG A 413 11.96 24.50 -23.81
C ARG A 413 12.82 23.45 -23.12
N ARG A 414 14.12 23.71 -22.91
CA ARG A 414 15.03 22.79 -22.20
C ARG A 414 14.58 22.50 -20.77
N MET A 415 14.11 23.52 -20.04
CA MET A 415 13.59 23.33 -18.68
C MET A 415 12.29 22.53 -18.66
N ASP A 416 11.42 22.73 -19.65
CA ASP A 416 10.19 21.95 -19.80
C ASP A 416 10.53 20.50 -20.17
N ASP A 417 11.51 20.27 -21.05
CA ASP A 417 12.02 18.94 -21.41
C ASP A 417 12.69 18.25 -20.20
N LEU A 418 13.48 18.97 -19.40
CA LEU A 418 14.11 18.45 -18.19
C LEU A 418 13.05 18.05 -17.15
N ARG A 419 12.02 18.87 -16.95
CA ARG A 419 10.89 18.53 -16.08
C ARG A 419 10.18 17.28 -16.56
N LEU A 420 9.91 17.20 -17.87
CA LEU A 420 9.30 16.04 -18.49
C LEU A 420 10.15 14.79 -18.24
N LYS A 421 11.46 14.84 -18.49
CA LYS A 421 12.38 13.73 -18.21
C LYS A 421 12.34 13.28 -16.75
N ILE A 422 12.36 14.21 -15.79
CA ILE A 422 12.33 13.88 -14.36
C ILE A 422 11.00 13.23 -13.97
N VAL A 423 9.88 13.77 -14.46
CA VAL A 423 8.54 13.26 -14.14
C VAL A 423 8.27 11.93 -14.86
N GLU A 424 8.54 11.85 -16.16
CA GLU A 424 8.22 10.68 -16.99
C GLU A 424 9.21 9.52 -16.80
N GLU A 425 10.51 9.81 -16.73
CA GLU A 425 11.56 8.79 -16.69
C GLU A 425 12.10 8.50 -15.28
N GLY A 426 11.98 9.49 -14.38
CA GLY A 426 12.44 9.40 -12.99
C GLY A 426 11.35 8.95 -12.03
N LEU A 427 10.19 9.61 -12.05
CA LEU A 427 9.03 9.28 -11.19
C LEU A 427 8.08 8.29 -11.88
N GLY A 428 7.92 8.38 -13.20
CA GLY A 428 6.92 7.67 -13.98
C GLY A 428 5.66 8.51 -14.23
N MET A 429 4.99 8.24 -15.35
CA MET A 429 3.77 8.94 -15.86
C MET A 429 2.58 9.01 -14.89
N VAL A 430 2.64 8.32 -13.76
CA VAL A 430 1.56 8.17 -12.78
C VAL A 430 1.59 9.26 -11.70
N TYR A 431 2.71 9.97 -11.56
CA TYR A 431 2.86 10.99 -10.55
C TYR A 431 2.29 12.33 -11.04
N PRO A 432 1.27 12.88 -10.37
CA PRO A 432 0.68 14.15 -10.78
C PRO A 432 1.71 15.27 -10.64
N ASP A 433 1.87 16.13 -11.65
CA ASP A 433 2.67 17.35 -11.51
C ASP A 433 2.06 18.21 -10.40
N TYR A 434 2.73 18.24 -9.25
CA TYR A 434 2.26 19.00 -8.08
C TYR A 434 2.12 20.49 -8.38
N ASN A 435 2.80 21.03 -9.41
CA ASN A 435 2.59 22.40 -9.86
C ASN A 435 1.19 22.62 -10.42
N ALA A 436 0.63 21.65 -11.15
CA ALA A 436 -0.75 21.69 -11.62
C ALA A 436 -1.74 21.77 -10.44
N CYS A 437 -1.48 20.99 -9.38
CA CYS A 437 -2.29 20.99 -8.14
C CYS A 437 -2.17 22.28 -7.31
N LEU A 438 -1.04 23.02 -7.42
CA LEU A 438 -0.86 24.32 -6.77
C LEU A 438 -1.57 25.46 -7.53
N THR A 439 -1.66 25.37 -8.86
CA THR A 439 -2.43 26.34 -9.68
C THR A 439 -3.94 26.28 -9.45
N GLU A 440 -4.50 25.08 -9.22
CA GLU A 440 -5.95 24.90 -8.97
C GLU A 440 -6.42 25.46 -7.63
N ARG A 441 -5.51 25.79 -6.71
CA ARG A 441 -5.83 26.21 -5.34
C ARG A 441 -5.34 27.62 -4.99
N LYS A 442 -5.14 28.52 -5.95
CA LYS A 442 -5.10 29.95 -5.58
C LYS A 442 -6.51 30.33 -5.13
N PRO A 443 -6.78 30.59 -3.82
CA PRO A 443 -7.99 31.30 -3.48
C PRO A 443 -7.95 32.61 -4.25
N GLN A 444 -9.04 32.95 -4.94
CA GLN A 444 -9.23 34.32 -5.42
C GLN A 444 -9.08 35.21 -4.18
N ARG A 445 -7.90 35.81 -4.01
CA ARG A 445 -7.75 36.91 -3.08
C ARG A 445 -8.67 37.97 -3.63
N ALA A 446 -9.79 38.21 -2.93
CA ALA A 446 -10.68 39.32 -3.25
C ALA A 446 -9.81 40.55 -3.44
N SER A 447 -9.79 41.08 -4.67
CA SER A 447 -9.15 42.36 -4.95
C SER A 447 -9.83 43.38 -4.06
N LYS A 448 -9.05 44.02 -3.18
CA LYS A 448 -9.45 45.28 -2.57
C LYS A 448 -9.19 46.40 -3.55
#